data_AF-A0A6C0HNJ8-F1
#
_entry.id   AF-A0A6C0HNJ8-F1
#
_cell.length_a   1.000
_cell.length_b   1.000
_cell.length_c   1.000
_cell.angle_alpha   90.00
_cell.angle_beta   90.00
_cell.angle_gamma   90.00
#
_symmetry.space_group_name_H-M   'P 1'
#
loop_
_entity.id
_entity.type
_entity.pdbx_description
1 polymer ?
#
loop_
_entity_poly.entity_id
_entity_poly.type
_entity_poly.pdbx_seq_one_letter_code
_entity_poly.pdbx_strand_id
1 'polypeptide(L)' 'MEEEKINIIMRQTTYTAEESSNKLTHFNGDVLNVLRDYLNIYQSNKSDKSANVPASVNQQIYKEFHELFKSPKMK' A
#
# COMPACT_ATOMS: atom_id res chain seq x y z
N MET A 1 26.24 -5.01 3.09
CA MET A 1 24.86 -4.81 2.57
C MET A 1 23.82 -4.85 3.67
N GLU A 2 23.86 -5.81 4.60
CA GLU A 2 22.86 -5.91 5.68
C GLU A 2 23.11 -4.89 6.82
N GLU A 3 24.37 -4.70 7.22
CA GLU A 3 24.76 -3.67 8.19
C GLU A 3 24.38 -2.24 7.76
N GLU A 4 24.42 -1.95 6.46
CA GLU A 4 24.02 -0.66 5.91
C GLU A 4 22.51 -0.44 6.07
N LYS A 5 21.71 -1.48 5.83
CA LYS A 5 20.25 -1.46 6.05
C LYS A 5 19.92 -1.27 7.53
N ILE A 6 20.62 -1.96 8.41
CA ILE A 6 20.48 -1.81 9.88
C ILE A 6 20.79 -0.37 10.29
N ASN A 7 21.89 0.20 9.81
CA ASN A 7 22.26 1.60 10.07
C ASN A 7 21.20 2.60 9.58
N ILE A 8 20.58 2.34 8.43
CA ILE A 8 19.47 3.17 7.93
C ILE A 8 18.27 3.11 8.89
N ILE A 9 17.87 1.91 9.32
CA ILE A 9 16.75 1.72 10.26
C ILE A 9 17.02 2.44 11.58
N MET A 10 18.20 2.25 12.17
CA MET A 10 18.57 2.87 13.45
C MET A 10 18.63 4.40 13.39
N ARG A 11 18.95 4.99 12.23
CA ARG A 11 18.95 6.46 12.07
C ARG A 11 17.55 7.06 12.02
N GLN A 12 16.55 6.28 11.63
CA GLN A 12 15.17 6.74 11.40
C GLN A 12 14.20 6.28 12.49
N THR A 13 14.64 5.39 13.37
CA THR A 13 13.82 4.79 14.42
C THR A 13 14.57 4.82 15.75
N THR A 14 13.87 4.49 16.83
CA THR A 14 14.48 4.31 18.16
C THR A 14 15.02 2.89 18.38
N TYR A 15 15.06 2.04 17.34
CA TYR A 15 15.50 0.67 17.47
C TYR A 15 17.01 0.56 17.70
N THR A 16 17.39 -0.40 18.54
CA THR A 16 18.77 -0.86 18.69
C THR A 16 19.22 -1.66 17.46
N ALA A 17 20.52 -1.95 17.38
CA ALA A 17 21.07 -2.77 16.29
C ALA A 17 20.46 -4.18 16.25
N GLU A 18 20.23 -4.77 17.43
CA GLU A 18 19.62 -6.09 17.57
C GLU A 18 18.15 -6.08 17.12
N GLU A 19 17.36 -5.11 17.59
CA GLU A 19 15.97 -4.94 17.16
C GLU A 19 15.86 -4.67 15.66
N SER A 20 16.76 -3.85 15.12
CA SER A 20 16.80 -3.53 13.70
C SER A 20 17.11 -4.77 12.86
N SER A 21 18.04 -5.62 13.30
CA SER A 21 18.38 -6.89 12.63
C SER A 21 17.19 -7.88 12.66
N ASN A 22 16.56 -8.02 13.82
CA ASN A 22 15.40 -8.89 14.00
C ASN A 22 14.22 -8.45 13.13
N LYS A 23 13.92 -7.15 13.11
CA LYS A 23 12.87 -6.57 12.26
C LYS A 23 13.23 -6.69 10.78
N LEU A 24 14.48 -6.44 10.40
CA LEU A 24 14.92 -6.59 9.02
C LEU A 24 14.75 -8.03 8.53
N THR A 25 15.07 -9.03 9.36
CA THR A 25 14.82 -10.44 9.06
C THR A 25 13.33 -10.75 8.95
N HIS A 26 12.51 -10.24 9.88
CA HIS A 26 11.05 -10.43 9.87
C HIS A 26 10.41 -9.88 8.58
N PHE A 27 10.91 -8.78 8.06
CA PHE A 27 10.44 -8.15 6.82
C PHE A 27 11.24 -8.60 5.58
N ASN A 28 11.92 -9.75 5.62
CA ASN A 28 12.68 -10.32 4.50
C ASN A 28 13.69 -9.34 3.87
N GLY A 29 14.32 -8.49 4.68
CA GLY A 29 15.31 -7.53 4.23
C GLY A 29 14.77 -6.22 3.65
N ASP A 30 13.45 -5.97 3.75
CA ASP A 30 12.80 -4.75 3.28
C ASP A 30 12.75 -3.66 4.37
N VAL A 31 13.71 -2.73 4.29
CA VAL A 31 13.84 -1.58 5.20
C VAL A 31 12.59 -0.70 5.19
N LEU A 32 11.95 -0.50 4.04
CA LEU A 32 10.78 0.38 3.92
C LEU A 32 9.59 -0.18 4.69
N ASN A 33 9.40 -1.50 4.70
CA ASN A 33 8.34 -2.12 5.48
C ASN A 33 8.63 -2.06 6.98
N VAL A 34 9.88 -2.21 7.41
CA VAL A 34 10.28 -1.98 8.81
C VAL A 34 9.94 -0.55 9.26
N LEU A 35 10.26 0.46 8.43
CA LEU A 35 9.96 1.86 8.75
C LEU A 35 8.46 2.15 8.77
N ARG A 36 7.70 1.57 7.84
CA ARG A 36 6.22 1.70 7.83
C ARG A 36 5.59 1.08 9.06
N ASP A 37 6.06 -0.10 9.47
CA ASP A 37 5.63 -0.79 10.69
C ASP A 37 5.93 0.07 11.93
N TYR A 38 7.15 0.61 12.03
CA TYR A 38 7.53 1.52 13.12
C TYR A 38 6.64 2.77 13.19
N LEU A 39 6.29 3.35 12.05
CA LEU A 39 5.43 4.53 11.98
C LEU A 39 3.93 4.20 12.14
N ASN A 40 3.55 2.94 12.34
CA ASN A 40 2.16 2.47 12.30
C ASN A 40 1.40 2.90 11.03
N ILE A 41 2.13 3.11 9.93
CA ILE A 41 1.55 3.35 8.62
C ILE A 41 1.27 1.98 8.05
N TYR A 42 0.18 1.37 8.52
CA TYR A 42 -0.40 0.24 7.81
C TYR A 42 -0.63 0.72 6.39
N GLN A 43 -0.01 0.06 5.41
CA GLN A 43 -0.51 0.14 4.06
C GLN A 43 -1.96 -0.28 4.20
N SER A 44 -2.91 0.65 4.08
CA SER A 44 -4.29 0.28 3.87
C SER A 44 -4.21 -0.72 2.74
N ASN A 45 -4.50 -1.98 3.07
CA ASN A 45 -4.26 -3.04 2.15
C ASN A 45 -4.96 -2.59 0.88
N LYS A 46 -4.30 -2.69 -0.28
CA LYS A 46 -5.01 -2.50 -1.56
C LYS A 46 -6.19 -3.49 -1.72
N SER A 47 -6.48 -4.34 -0.73
CA SER A 47 -7.71 -5.12 -0.54
C SER A 47 -8.87 -4.37 0.12
N ASP A 48 -8.69 -3.17 0.69
CA ASP A 48 -9.78 -2.27 1.10
C ASP A 48 -10.34 -1.45 -0.08
N LYS A 49 -10.17 -1.95 -1.32
CA LYS A 49 -10.94 -1.52 -2.50
C LYS A 49 -12.40 -1.97 -2.45
N SER A 50 -12.94 -2.24 -1.27
CA SER A 50 -14.37 -2.38 -1.02
C SER A 50 -14.86 -1.41 0.05
N ALA A 51 -14.19 -0.28 0.26
CA ALA A 51 -14.94 0.91 0.59
C ALA A 51 -15.81 1.20 -0.64
N ASN A 52 -17.08 0.82 -0.57
CA ASN A 52 -18.14 1.23 -1.50
C ASN A 52 -18.21 2.76 -1.42
N VAL A 53 -17.29 3.44 -2.09
CA VAL A 53 -17.35 4.88 -2.29
C VAL A 53 -18.57 5.05 -3.18
N PRO A 54 -19.67 5.65 -2.69
CA PRO A 54 -20.82 5.89 -3.53
C PRO A 54 -20.34 6.74 -4.69
N ALA A 55 -20.40 6.16 -5.89
CA ALA A 55 -19.99 6.87 -7.09
C ALA A 55 -20.79 8.17 -7.15
N SER A 56 -20.10 9.30 -7.37
CA SER A 56 -20.82 10.56 -7.56
C SER A 56 -21.78 10.42 -8.74
N VAL A 57 -22.86 11.20 -8.76
CA VAL A 57 -23.86 11.16 -9.85
C VAL A 57 -23.18 11.23 -11.22
N ASN A 58 -22.16 12.08 -11.37
CA ASN A 58 -21.40 12.18 -12.60
C ASN A 58 -20.68 10.87 -12.96
N GLN A 59 -20.06 10.19 -11.99
CA GLN A 59 -19.39 8.91 -12.20
C GLN A 59 -20.37 7.80 -12.60
N GLN A 60 -21.61 7.83 -12.11
CA GLN A 60 -22.66 6.89 -12.54
C GLN A 60 -23.06 7.16 -14.00
N ILE A 61 -23.32 8.42 -14.34
CA ILE A 61 -23.66 8.84 -15.71
C ILE A 61 -22.57 8.42 -16.71
N TYR A 62 -21.29 8.66 -16.41
CA TYR A 62 -20.20 8.28 -17.32
C TYR A 62 -20.10 6.75 -17.52
N LYS A 63 -20.41 5.94 -16.49
CA LYS A 63 -20.44 4.48 -16.63
C LYS A 63 -21.56 4.04 -17.57
N GLU A 64 -22.77 4.59 -17.40
CA GLU A 64 -23.92 4.28 -18.26
C GLU A 64 -23.66 4.65 -19.73
N PHE A 65 -23.09 5.83 -19.98
CA PHE A 65 -22.68 6.21 -21.33
C PHE A 65 -21.65 5.23 -21.90
N HIS A 66 -20.63 4.88 -21.12
CA HIS A 66 -19.61 3.93 -21.57
C HIS A 66 -20.21 2.55 -21.91
N GLU A 67 -21.13 2.03 -21.09
CA GLU A 67 -21.82 0.76 -21.34
C GLU A 67 -22.73 0.80 -22.58
N LEU A 68 -23.41 1.93 -22.79
CA LEU A 68 -24.25 2.17 -23.97
C LEU A 68 -23.41 2.14 -25.26
N PHE A 69 -22.23 2.78 -25.28
CA PHE A 69 -21.35 2.79 -26.45
C PHE A 69 -20.57 1.49 -26.65
N LYS A 70 -20.33 0.73 -25.58
CA LYS A 70 -19.62 -0.56 -25.65
C LYS A 70 -20.52 -1.71 -26.13
N SER A 71 -21.84 -1.54 -26.10
CA SER A 71 -22.80 -2.54 -26.58
C SER A 71 -23.23 -2.21 -28.01
N PRO A 72 -22.64 -2.80 -29.07
CA PRO A 72 -23.22 -2.70 -30.40
C PRO A 72 -24.46 -3.60 -30.40
N LYS A 73 -25.61 -3.06 -29.99
CA LYS A 73 -26.88 -3.72 -30.28
C LYS A 73 -27.15 -3.53 -31.77
N MET A 74 -26.54 -4.40 -32.56
CA MET A 74 -27.09 -4.80 -33.85
C MET A 74 -28.49 -5.36 -33.59
N LYS A 75 -29.51 -4.67 -34.09
CA LYS A 75 -30.68 -5.27 -34.72
C LYS A 75 -31.27 -4.29 -35.71
#